data_AF-X1GHB2-F1
#
_entry.id   AF-X1GHB2-F1
#
_cell.length_a   1.000
_cell.length_b   1.000
_cell.length_c   1.000
_cell.angle_alpha   90.00
_cell.angle_beta   90.00
_cell.angle_gamma   90.00
#
_symmetry.space_group_name_H-M   'P 1'
#
loop_
_entity.id
_entity.type
_entity.pdbx_description
1 polymer ?
#
loop_
_entity_poly.entity_id
_entity_poly.type
_entity_poly.pdbx_seq_one_letter_code
_entity_poly.pdbx_strand_id
1 'polypeptide(L)' 'MSVHEFKWQVKHPLTEEIKKIPLTNWEDIPDIDDTEKYNWVQVGTDKYGRSMYCTKTKIRRTETMGEFYQGGIVD' A
#
# COMPACT_ATOMS: atom_id res chain seq x y z
N MET A 1 26.57 14.22 -8.31
CA MET A 1 25.67 13.14 -7.84
C MET A 1 24.24 13.67 -7.96
N SER A 2 23.54 13.29 -9.02
CA SER A 2 22.16 13.75 -9.23
C SER A 2 21.27 13.01 -8.24
N VAL A 3 20.92 13.68 -7.15
CA VAL A 3 19.91 13.20 -6.22
C VAL A 3 18.63 13.20 -7.03
N HIS A 4 18.24 12.03 -7.54
CA HIS A 4 16.95 11.86 -8.19
C HIS A 4 15.94 12.34 -7.17
N GLU A 5 15.25 13.44 -7.47
CA GLU A 5 14.09 13.88 -6.72
C GLU A 5 13.15 12.69 -6.70
N PHE A 6 13.18 11.92 -5.61
CA PHE A 6 12.19 10.91 -5.33
C PHE A 6 10.90 11.72 -5.25
N LYS A 7 10.13 11.73 -6.35
CA LYS A 7 8.75 12.19 -6.41
C LYS A 7 7.99 11.33 -5.42
N TRP A 8 8.08 11.66 -4.15
CA TRP A 8 7.32 11.02 -3.09
C TRP A 8 5.86 11.27 -3.43
N GLN A 9 5.30 10.22 -4.04
CA GLN A 9 3.92 9.86 -4.21
C GLN A 9 2.97 10.89 -3.61
N VAL A 10 2.21 11.53 -4.50
CA VAL A 10 1.10 12.42 -4.16
C VAL A 10 0.34 11.79 -3.00
N LYS A 11 0.32 12.48 -1.84
CA LYS A 11 -0.46 12.03 -0.69
C LYS A 11 -1.87 11.74 -1.16
N HIS A 12 -2.32 10.50 -1.02
CA HIS A 12 -3.73 10.23 -1.19
C HIS A 12 -4.46 11.09 -0.15
N PRO A 13 -5.46 11.92 -0.53
CA PRO A 13 -6.06 12.89 0.37
C PRO A 13 -6.65 12.24 1.63
N LEU A 14 -7.06 10.97 1.53
CA LEU A 14 -7.60 10.17 2.62
C LEU A 14 -6.54 9.44 3.47
N THR A 15 -5.24 9.70 3.30
CA THR A 15 -4.17 8.98 4.01
C THR A 15 -4.33 9.04 5.53
N GLU A 16 -4.73 10.19 6.07
CA GLU A 16 -4.91 10.38 7.52
C GLU A 16 -6.13 9.62 8.07
N GLU A 17 -7.21 9.55 7.29
CA GLU A 17 -8.41 8.80 7.65
C GLU A 17 -8.17 7.30 7.55
N ILE A 18 -7.47 6.86 6.50
CA ILE A 18 -7.11 5.46 6.30
C ILE A 18 -6.11 5.00 7.37
N LYS A 19 -5.23 5.88 7.87
CA LYS A 19 -4.33 5.55 8.99
C LYS A 19 -5.08 5.12 10.27
N LYS A 20 -6.34 5.53 10.44
CA LYS A 20 -7.19 5.13 11.59
C LYS A 20 -7.80 3.74 11.42
N ILE A 21 -7.84 3.21 10.20
CA ILE A 21 -8.35 1.87 9.92
C ILE A 21 -7.34 0.85 10.46
N PRO A 22 -7.80 -0.19 11.18
CA PRO A 22 -6.94 -1.24 11.67
C PRO A 22 -6.14 -1.85 10.52
N LEU A 23 -4.85 -2.03 10.75
CA LEU A 23 -3.95 -2.65 9.80
C LEU A 23 -4.08 -4.16 9.90
N THR A 24 -4.58 -4.79 8.86
CA THR A 24 -4.64 -6.25 8.73
C THR A 24 -3.36 -6.75 8.05
N ASN A 25 -2.86 -7.93 8.43
CA ASN A 25 -1.76 -8.52 7.66
C ASN A 25 -2.27 -8.98 6.31
N TRP A 26 -1.45 -8.84 5.26
CA TRP A 26 -1.80 -9.33 3.94
C TRP A 26 -2.11 -10.84 3.93
N GLU A 27 -1.47 -11.62 4.82
CA GLU A 27 -1.64 -13.08 4.98
C GLU A 27 -3.03 -13.48 5.50
N ASP A 28 -3.68 -12.62 6.29
CA ASP A 28 -5.01 -12.85 6.85
C ASP A 28 -6.13 -12.58 5.83
N ILE A 29 -5.82 -12.06 4.64
CA ILE A 29 -6.80 -11.68 3.63
C ILE A 29 -6.89 -12.79 2.57
N PRO A 30 -7.98 -13.58 2.55
CA PRO A 30 -8.16 -14.61 1.53
C PRO A 30 -8.36 -13.96 0.16
N ASP A 31 -7.80 -14.61 -0.87
CA ASP A 31 -7.88 -14.18 -2.27
C ASP A 31 -7.42 -12.73 -2.49
N ILE A 32 -6.36 -12.29 -1.80
CA ILE A 32 -5.86 -10.90 -1.85
C ILE A 32 -5.53 -10.40 -3.27
N ASP A 33 -5.15 -11.29 -4.17
CA ASP A 33 -4.82 -11.03 -5.57
C ASP A 33 -6.06 -10.92 -6.48
N ASP A 34 -7.26 -11.18 -5.96
CA ASP A 34 -8.52 -11.10 -6.70
C ASP A 34 -8.88 -9.62 -6.94
N THR A 35 -8.52 -9.13 -8.13
CA THR A 35 -8.77 -7.73 -8.56
C THR A 35 -10.26 -7.40 -8.76
N GLU A 36 -11.12 -8.42 -8.88
CA GLU A 36 -12.57 -8.24 -8.94
C GLU A 36 -13.15 -7.96 -7.55
N LYS A 37 -12.64 -8.63 -6.51
CA LYS A 37 -13.04 -8.41 -5.11
C LYS A 37 -12.34 -7.21 -4.48
N TYR A 38 -11.04 -7.04 -4.74
CA TYR A 38 -10.21 -6.05 -4.08
C TYR A 38 -9.60 -5.06 -5.08
N ASN A 39 -9.65 -3.78 -4.71
CA ASN A 39 -8.99 -2.72 -5.47
C ASN A 39 -8.01 -1.98 -4.56
N TRP A 40 -6.78 -2.49 -4.50
CA TRP A 40 -5.74 -2.01 -3.61
C TRP A 40 -5.08 -0.75 -4.18
N VAL A 41 -5.07 0.31 -3.37
CA VAL A 41 -4.33 1.54 -3.63
C VAL A 41 -3.30 1.76 -2.53
N GLN A 42 -2.10 2.14 -2.92
CA GLN A 42 -1.05 2.44 -1.96
C GLN A 42 -1.35 3.77 -1.25
N VAL A 43 -1.24 3.76 0.07
CA VAL A 43 -1.50 4.92 0.93
C VAL A 43 -0.41 5.04 1.99
N GLY A 44 -0.10 6.28 2.37
CA GLY A 44 1.02 6.58 3.26
C GLY A 44 2.23 7.11 2.49
N THR A 45 2.90 8.09 3.09
CA THR A 45 4.07 8.76 2.48
C THR A 45 5.38 8.44 3.17
N ASP A 46 5.34 7.69 4.26
CA ASP A 46 6.51 7.36 5.04
C ASP A 46 7.11 6.06 4.51
N LYS A 47 8.45 5.97 4.41
CA LYS A 47 9.15 4.75 3.95
C LYS A 47 8.66 3.48 4.65
N TYR A 48 8.31 3.57 5.93
CA TYR A 48 7.83 2.45 6.77
C TYR A 48 6.34 2.56 7.13
N GLY A 49 5.65 3.60 6.65
CA GLY A 49 4.23 3.85 6.92
C GLY A 49 3.34 3.72 5.70
N ARG A 50 3.87 3.15 4.62
CA ARG A 50 3.10 2.75 3.45
C ARG A 50 2.26 1.51 3.79
N SER A 51 1.07 1.46 3.22
CA SER A 51 0.11 0.37 3.38
C SER A 51 -0.79 0.33 2.15
N MET A 52 -1.43 -0.80 1.91
CA MET A 52 -2.42 -0.91 0.85
C MET A 52 -3.82 -0.70 1.43
N TYR A 53 -4.65 0.05 0.73
CA TYR A 53 -6.04 0.29 1.09
C TYR A 53 -6.96 -0.21 -0.01
N CYS A 54 -7.93 -1.03 0.33
CA CYS A 54 -8.93 -1.46 -0.64
C CYS A 54 -10.07 -0.44 -0.71
N THR A 55 -10.29 0.18 -1.87
CA THR A 55 -11.38 1.15 -2.03
C THR A 55 -12.77 0.49 -2.03
N LYS A 56 -12.86 -0.81 -2.31
CA LYS A 56 -14.12 -1.59 -2.32
C LYS A 56 -14.53 -2.03 -0.91
N THR A 57 -13.64 -2.74 -0.22
CA THR A 57 -13.94 -3.34 1.09
C THR A 57 -13.59 -2.42 2.26
N LYS A 58 -12.91 -1.30 2.00
CA LYS A 58 -12.40 -0.34 3.01
C LYS A 58 -11.43 -0.97 4.02
N ILE A 59 -10.81 -2.09 3.64
CA ILE A 59 -9.78 -2.76 4.44
C ILE A 59 -8.44 -2.09 4.19
N ARG A 60 -7.62 -1.99 5.24
CA ARG A 60 -6.23 -1.56 5.14
C ARG A 60 -5.32 -2.73 5.48
N ARG A 61 -4.29 -2.96 4.67
CA ARG A 61 -3.34 -4.05 4.87
C ARG A 61 -1.88 -3.62 4.76
N THR A 62 -1.01 -4.47 5.28
CA THR A 62 0.43 -4.39 5.02
C THR A 62 0.73 -4.62 3.54
N GLU A 63 1.76 -3.93 3.04
CA GLU A 63 2.33 -4.23 1.72
C GLU A 63 3.08 -5.56 1.77
N THR A 64 3.04 -6.32 0.68
CA THR A 64 3.97 -7.43 0.49
C THR A 64 5.37 -6.90 0.17
N MET A 65 6.40 -7.74 0.34
CA MET A 65 7.77 -7.37 -0.03
C MET A 65 7.88 -6.98 -1.52
N GLY A 66 7.18 -7.68 -2.42
CA GLY A 66 7.17 -7.34 -3.84
C GLY A 66 6.56 -5.98 -4.14
N GLU A 67 5.49 -5.61 -3.43
CA GLU A 67 4.83 -4.30 -3.55
C GLU A 67 5.69 -3.17 -2.98
N PHE A 68 6.38 -3.43 -1.85
CA PHE A 68 7.25 -2.46 -1.21
C PHE A 68 8.42 -2.02 -2.12
N TYR A 69 8.98 -2.97 -2.89
CA TYR A 69 10.05 -2.72 -3.87
C TYR A 69 9.52 -2.40 -5.29
N GLN A 70 8.22 -2.16 -5.46
CA GLN A 70 7.57 -1.84 -6.75
C GLN A 70 7.91 -2.84 -7.89
N GLY A 71 7.98 -4.14 -7.58
CA GLY A 71 8.35 -5.15 -8.58
C GLY A 71 9.85 -5.25 -8.84
N GLY A 72 10.69 -4.67 -7.98
CA GLY A 72 12.09 -5.06 -7.88
C GLY A 72 12.17 -6.55 -7.56
N ILE A 73 12.58 -7.35 -8.54
CA ILE A 73 12.93 -8.75 -8.35
C ILE A 73 13.93 -8.77 -7.19
N VAL A 74 13.55 -9.43 -6.10
CA VAL A 74 14.50 -9.76 -5.04
C VAL A 74 15.34 -10.89 -5.63
N ASP A 75 16.52 -10.57 -6.14
CA ASP A 75 17.53 -11.55 -6.53
C ASP A 75 17.99 -12.36 -5.31
#